data_AF-X0YW36-F1
#
_entry.id   AF-X0YW36-F1
#
_cell.length_a   1.000
_cell.length_b   1.000
_cell.length_c   1.000
_cell.angle_alpha   90.00
_cell.angle_beta   90.00
_cell.angle_gamma   90.00
#
_symmetry.space_group_name_H-M   'P 1'
#
loop_
_entity.id
_entity.type
_entity.pdbx_description
1 polymer ?
#
loop_
_entity_poly.entity_id
_entity_poly.type
_entity_poly.pdbx_seq_one_letter_code
_entity_poly.pdbx_strand_id
1 'polypeptide(L)'
;MGNSGSPTLTNCIFIGNTVCNDSINDGGGGMYNHQGSAVLINYIFAGNLAGGKGGAMWNWASNTTLANCTFVGNSAPNGSTIACYSQNYPSPGTLQFTNCILWDGENAIWNDNGSTITIAYSDVEGGSPGEGNIDA
;
A
#
# COMPACT_ATOMS: atom_id res chain seq x y z
N MET A 1 3.09 -16.17 17.88
CA MET A 1 4.31 -16.70 17.23
C MET A 1 4.47 -15.92 15.95
N GLY A 2 5.49 -15.06 15.89
CA GLY A 2 5.69 -14.11 14.80
C GLY A 2 6.09 -14.82 13.52
N ASN A 3 5.29 -14.69 12.48
CA ASN A 3 5.66 -15.15 11.15
C ASN A 3 6.39 -14.00 10.44
N SER A 4 7.59 -13.68 10.92
CA SER A 4 8.52 -12.74 10.29
C SER A 4 9.20 -13.41 9.10
N GLY A 5 8.41 -13.95 8.17
CA GLY A 5 8.90 -14.18 6.84
C GLY A 5 9.17 -12.81 6.23
N SER A 6 10.44 -12.49 5.97
CA SER A 6 10.84 -11.34 5.16
C SER A 6 11.25 -11.84 3.78
N PRO A 7 10.32 -12.41 2.97
CA PRO A 7 10.66 -12.88 1.64
C PRO A 7 11.21 -11.69 0.84
N THR A 8 12.48 -11.79 0.45
CA THR A 8 13.14 -10.77 -0.37
C THR A 8 12.83 -11.09 -1.83
N LEU A 9 11.67 -10.64 -2.27
CA LEU A 9 11.36 -10.57 -3.68
C LEU A 9 11.94 -9.23 -4.20
N THR A 10 12.36 -9.16 -5.46
CA THR A 10 12.77 -7.90 -6.11
C THR A 10 12.36 -7.97 -7.58
N ASN A 11 12.07 -6.84 -8.22
CA ASN A 11 11.70 -6.81 -9.64
C ASN A 11 10.46 -7.66 -9.97
N CYS A 12 9.49 -7.72 -9.06
CA CYS A 12 8.27 -8.50 -9.27
C CYS A 12 7.11 -7.60 -9.71
N ILE A 13 6.18 -8.21 -10.44
CA ILE A 13 4.97 -7.57 -10.94
C ILE A 13 3.76 -8.31 -10.36
N PHE A 14 2.89 -7.58 -9.67
CA PHE A 14 1.57 -8.05 -9.26
C PHE A 14 0.52 -7.37 -10.14
N ILE A 15 -0.08 -8.13 -11.05
CA ILE A 15 -1.01 -7.59 -12.05
C ILE A 15 -2.34 -8.34 -12.06
N GLY A 16 -3.44 -7.60 -12.10
CA GLY A 16 -4.78 -8.16 -12.32
C GLY A 16 -5.29 -9.09 -11.21
N ASN A 17 -4.70 -9.03 -10.01
CA ASN A 17 -5.15 -9.85 -8.89
C ASN A 17 -6.42 -9.27 -8.29
N THR A 18 -7.40 -10.13 -7.99
CA THR A 18 -8.73 -9.69 -7.54
C THR A 18 -9.13 -10.42 -6.25
N VAL A 19 -9.54 -9.64 -5.26
CA VAL A 19 -10.17 -10.09 -4.02
C VAL A 19 -11.60 -9.51 -4.01
N CYS A 20 -12.59 -10.33 -4.33
CA CYS A 20 -13.96 -9.89 -4.67
C CYS A 20 -15.01 -10.16 -3.58
N ASN A 21 -14.60 -10.47 -2.35
CA ASN A 21 -15.53 -10.50 -1.22
C ASN A 21 -15.88 -9.07 -0.78
N ASP A 22 -17.18 -8.77 -0.74
CA ASP A 22 -17.75 -7.46 -0.34
C ASP A 22 -17.59 -7.14 1.16
N SER A 23 -16.75 -7.90 1.87
CA SER A 23 -16.49 -7.62 3.28
C SER A 23 -15.46 -6.50 3.37
N ILE A 24 -15.81 -5.48 4.17
CA ILE A 24 -14.95 -4.34 4.52
C ILE A 24 -13.62 -4.74 5.20
N ASN A 25 -13.48 -6.02 5.55
CA ASN A 25 -12.30 -6.61 6.16
C ASN A 25 -11.47 -7.43 5.17
N ASP A 26 -11.75 -7.33 3.88
CA ASP A 26 -10.98 -7.99 2.83
C ASP A 26 -10.28 -6.95 1.96
N GLY A 27 -9.00 -7.18 1.70
CA GLY A 27 -8.15 -6.16 1.10
C GLY A 27 -6.80 -6.69 0.64
N GLY A 28 -6.05 -5.85 -0.06
CA GLY A 28 -4.73 -6.21 -0.58
C GLY A 28 -4.82 -7.10 -1.80
N GLY A 29 -5.50 -6.62 -2.85
CA GLY A 29 -5.71 -7.38 -4.10
C GLY A 29 -4.41 -7.98 -4.64
N GLY A 30 -3.29 -7.25 -4.56
CA GLY A 30 -1.95 -7.76 -4.83
C GLY A 30 -1.20 -8.30 -3.60
N MET A 31 -1.24 -7.60 -2.46
CA MET A 31 -0.48 -7.96 -1.26
C MET A 31 -1.19 -7.60 0.05
N TYR A 32 -1.19 -8.52 1.01
CA TYR A 32 -1.67 -8.30 2.36
C TYR A 32 -0.57 -8.54 3.40
N ASN A 33 -0.26 -7.51 4.19
CA ASN A 33 0.72 -7.55 5.27
C ASN A 33 0.02 -7.45 6.63
N HIS A 34 0.20 -8.46 7.49
CA HIS A 34 -0.42 -8.51 8.81
C HIS A 34 0.62 -8.64 9.92
N GLN A 35 0.73 -7.60 10.75
CA GLN A 35 1.70 -7.52 11.86
C GLN A 35 3.14 -7.87 11.45
N GLY A 36 3.55 -7.45 10.25
CA GLY A 36 4.83 -7.80 9.65
C GLY A 36 5.66 -6.59 9.25
N SER A 37 6.84 -6.87 8.70
CA SER A 37 7.69 -5.87 8.05
C SER A 37 7.93 -6.27 6.59
N ALA A 38 7.61 -5.37 5.66
CA ALA A 38 7.80 -5.58 4.23
C ALA A 38 8.72 -4.49 3.65
N VAL A 39 9.69 -4.89 2.84
CA VAL A 39 10.57 -3.98 2.11
C VAL A 39 10.48 -4.33 0.64
N LEU A 40 9.87 -3.45 -0.16
CA LEU A 40 9.69 -3.66 -1.59
C LEU A 40 10.53 -2.63 -2.35
N ILE A 41 11.39 -3.14 -3.24
CA ILE A 41 12.27 -2.32 -4.07
C ILE A 41 12.09 -2.75 -5.53
N ASN A 42 11.80 -1.80 -6.40
CA ASN A 42 11.56 -2.01 -7.83
C ASN A 42 10.37 -2.96 -8.10
N TYR A 43 9.17 -2.57 -7.69
CA TYR A 43 7.96 -3.37 -7.92
C TYR A 43 6.93 -2.63 -8.75
N ILE A 44 6.09 -3.41 -9.41
CA ILE A 44 4.91 -2.89 -10.10
C ILE A 44 3.66 -3.58 -9.56
N PHE A 45 2.68 -2.79 -9.15
CA PHE A 45 1.32 -3.23 -8.82
C PHE A 45 0.36 -2.58 -9.81
N ALA A 46 -0.22 -3.37 -10.71
CA ALA A 46 -1.06 -2.83 -11.78
C ALA A 46 -2.43 -3.52 -11.85
N GLY A 47 -3.51 -2.76 -11.94
CA GLY A 47 -4.84 -3.33 -12.20
C GLY A 47 -5.33 -4.30 -11.12
N ASN A 48 -4.84 -4.20 -9.88
CA ASN A 48 -5.31 -5.06 -8.79
C ASN A 48 -6.57 -4.49 -8.16
N LEU A 49 -7.50 -5.37 -7.80
CA LEU A 49 -8.83 -5.03 -7.31
C LEU A 49 -9.08 -5.66 -5.94
N ALA A 50 -9.58 -4.88 -4.99
CA ALA A 50 -10.09 -5.40 -3.73
C ALA A 50 -11.48 -4.85 -3.41
N GLY A 51 -12.37 -5.71 -2.89
CA GLY A 51 -13.74 -5.36 -2.51
C GLY A 51 -13.82 -4.44 -1.27
N GLY A 52 -12.78 -4.40 -0.43
CA GLY A 52 -12.75 -3.57 0.79
C GLY A 52 -11.63 -2.53 0.79
N LYS A 53 -10.39 -2.96 1.06
CA LYS A 53 -9.27 -2.06 1.40
C LYS A 53 -8.04 -2.29 0.53
N GLY A 54 -7.41 -1.24 0.02
CA GLY A 54 -6.11 -1.33 -0.64
C GLY A 54 -6.12 -2.23 -1.88
N GLY A 55 -6.49 -1.68 -3.04
CA GLY A 55 -6.59 -2.47 -4.28
C GLY A 55 -5.28 -3.17 -4.64
N ALA A 56 -4.14 -2.50 -4.45
CA ALA A 56 -2.84 -3.12 -4.55
C ALA A 56 -2.41 -3.79 -3.24
N MET A 57 -2.43 -3.03 -2.14
CA MET A 57 -1.82 -3.49 -0.89
C MET A 57 -2.60 -3.05 0.34
N TRP A 58 -2.73 -3.97 1.29
CA TRP A 58 -3.29 -3.68 2.60
C TRP A 58 -2.29 -4.01 3.72
N ASN A 59 -1.98 -3.00 4.53
CA ASN A 59 -1.08 -3.08 5.66
C ASN A 59 -1.89 -3.01 6.97
N TRP A 60 -1.97 -4.12 7.68
CA TRP A 60 -2.59 -4.21 9.00
C TRP A 60 -1.51 -4.24 10.08
N ALA A 61 -1.39 -3.15 10.85
CA ALA A 61 -0.42 -2.96 11.92
C ALA A 61 1.01 -3.39 11.53
N SER A 62 1.42 -3.04 10.30
CA SER A 62 2.66 -3.49 9.66
C SER A 62 3.59 -2.34 9.31
N ASN A 63 4.89 -2.60 9.24
CA ASN A 63 5.92 -1.65 8.83
C ASN A 63 6.33 -1.92 7.39
N THR A 64 6.02 -1.00 6.47
CA THR A 64 6.27 -1.20 5.04
C THR A 64 7.15 -0.08 4.49
N THR A 65 8.22 -0.45 3.80
CA THR A 65 9.10 0.47 3.08
C THR A 65 9.03 0.16 1.60
N LEU A 66 8.72 1.16 0.80
CA LEU A 66 8.58 1.08 -0.65
C LEU A 66 9.58 2.02 -1.30
N ALA A 67 10.40 1.49 -2.21
CA ALA A 67 11.35 2.26 -2.99
C ALA A 67 11.24 1.90 -4.47
N ASN A 68 11.23 2.92 -5.34
CA ASN A 68 11.21 2.71 -6.80
C ASN A 68 10.02 1.86 -7.26
N CYS A 69 8.85 2.03 -6.65
CA CYS A 69 7.67 1.22 -6.93
C CYS A 69 6.65 2.01 -7.74
N THR A 70 5.97 1.34 -8.66
CA THR A 70 4.87 1.90 -9.45
C THR A 70 3.57 1.19 -9.12
N PHE A 71 2.56 1.96 -8.77
CA PHE A 71 1.20 1.50 -8.56
C PHE A 71 0.29 2.22 -9.57
N VAL A 72 -0.41 1.45 -10.41
CA VAL A 72 -1.24 2.03 -11.46
C VAL A 72 -2.56 1.28 -11.65
N GLY A 73 -3.67 2.00 -11.74
CA GLY A 73 -4.97 1.42 -12.07
C GLY A 73 -5.48 0.42 -11.04
N ASN A 74 -5.05 0.54 -9.78
CA ASN A 74 -5.54 -0.32 -8.70
C ASN A 74 -6.83 0.27 -8.11
N SER A 75 -7.73 -0.59 -7.63
CA SER A 75 -9.04 -0.15 -7.17
C SER A 75 -9.49 -0.86 -5.91
N ALA A 76 -10.01 -0.07 -4.96
CA ALA A 76 -10.73 -0.51 -3.79
C ALA A 76 -11.54 0.65 -3.20
N PRO A 77 -12.63 0.39 -2.47
CA PRO A 77 -13.40 1.44 -1.81
C PRO A 77 -12.61 2.27 -0.79
N ASN A 78 -11.71 1.64 -0.02
CA ASN A 78 -10.89 2.30 0.98
C ASN A 78 -9.41 2.23 0.61
N GLY A 79 -8.89 3.33 0.05
CA GLY A 79 -7.52 3.38 -0.46
C GLY A 79 -7.45 2.59 -1.76
N SER A 80 -7.67 3.25 -2.89
CA SER A 80 -7.72 2.58 -4.19
C SER A 80 -6.43 1.78 -4.45
N THR A 81 -5.30 2.30 -3.97
CA THR A 81 -3.99 1.67 -4.10
C THR A 81 -3.56 1.00 -2.80
N ILE A 82 -3.32 1.77 -1.73
CA ILE A 82 -2.81 1.25 -0.46
C ILE A 82 -3.74 1.62 0.70
N ALA A 83 -4.01 0.64 1.56
CA ALA A 83 -4.70 0.84 2.82
C ALA A 83 -3.77 0.54 4.00
N CYS A 84 -3.82 1.38 5.02
CA CYS A 84 -3.14 1.20 6.30
C CYS A 84 -4.17 1.17 7.42
N TYR A 85 -4.14 0.13 8.24
CA TYR A 85 -5.06 -0.06 9.36
C TYR A 85 -4.28 -0.46 10.61
N SER A 86 -4.40 0.31 11.68
CA SER A 86 -3.71 0.02 12.96
C SER A 86 -4.61 0.17 14.18
N GLN A 87 -5.94 0.20 13.99
CA GLN A 87 -6.88 0.42 15.07
C GLN A 87 -6.76 -0.66 16.16
N ASN A 88 -6.65 -0.23 17.42
CA ASN A 88 -6.51 -1.08 18.62
C ASN A 88 -5.21 -1.89 18.71
N TYR A 89 -4.18 -1.57 17.92
CA TYR A 89 -2.85 -2.17 18.09
C TYR A 89 -1.96 -1.33 19.01
N PRO A 90 -1.23 -1.95 19.97
CA PRO A 90 -0.37 -1.21 20.90
C PRO A 90 0.82 -0.54 20.21
N SER A 91 1.21 -1.03 19.03
CA SER A 91 2.21 -0.42 18.16
C SER A 91 1.58 -0.24 16.79
N PRO A 92 1.25 0.99 16.37
CA PRO A 92 0.79 1.22 15.01
C PRO A 92 1.90 0.92 13.99
N GLY A 93 1.48 0.61 12.76
CA GLY A 93 2.38 0.38 11.64
C GLY A 93 3.00 1.65 11.08
N THR A 94 3.91 1.47 10.12
CA THR A 94 4.52 2.57 9.36
C THR A 94 4.45 2.25 7.87
N LEU A 95 4.33 3.28 7.04
CA LEU A 95 4.38 3.18 5.59
C LEU A 95 5.28 4.30 5.07
N GLN A 96 6.36 3.92 4.40
CA GLN A 96 7.35 4.83 3.86
C GLN A 96 7.47 4.65 2.36
N PHE A 97 7.42 5.75 1.60
CA PHE A 97 7.62 5.77 0.16
C PHE A 97 8.80 6.65 -0.19
N THR A 98 9.61 6.18 -1.14
CA THR A 98 10.64 7.01 -1.78
C THR A 98 10.74 6.66 -3.25
N ASN A 99 10.72 7.66 -4.13
CA ASN A 99 10.82 7.46 -5.57
C ASN A 99 9.72 6.52 -6.10
N CYS A 100 8.49 6.69 -5.62
CA CYS A 100 7.34 5.88 -6.02
C CYS A 100 6.38 6.67 -6.90
N ILE A 101 5.60 5.96 -7.71
CA ILE A 101 4.53 6.51 -8.55
C ILE A 101 3.22 5.84 -8.15
N LEU A 102 2.21 6.61 -7.76
CA LEU A 102 0.85 6.15 -7.49
C LEU A 102 -0.12 6.90 -8.41
N TRP A 103 -0.70 6.21 -9.38
CA TRP A 103 -1.49 6.82 -10.45
C TRP A 103 -2.73 6.01 -10.85
N ASP A 104 -3.69 6.64 -11.50
CA ASP A 104 -4.98 6.06 -11.93
C ASP A 104 -5.71 5.37 -10.76
N GLY A 105 -5.80 6.05 -9.62
CA GLY A 105 -6.33 5.54 -8.38
C GLY A 105 -6.70 6.69 -7.45
N GLU A 106 -7.87 7.29 -7.67
CA GLU A 106 -8.44 8.31 -6.79
C GLU A 106 -8.39 7.84 -5.32
N ASN A 107 -8.03 8.74 -4.39
CA ASN A 107 -7.83 8.40 -2.98
C ASN A 107 -6.82 7.23 -2.81
N ALA A 108 -5.64 7.38 -3.41
CA ALA A 108 -4.63 6.33 -3.52
C ALA A 108 -4.27 5.69 -2.17
N ILE A 109 -4.22 6.49 -1.11
CA ILE A 109 -3.77 6.04 0.21
C ILE A 109 -4.86 6.32 1.24
N TRP A 110 -5.28 5.27 1.93
CA TRP A 110 -6.18 5.37 3.06
C TRP A 110 -5.49 4.94 4.36
N ASN A 111 -5.62 5.76 5.41
CA ASN A 111 -5.01 5.49 6.72
C ASN A 111 -6.06 5.57 7.83
N ASP A 112 -6.44 4.41 8.37
CA ASP A 112 -7.42 4.32 9.45
C ASP A 112 -6.73 4.23 10.81
N ASN A 113 -6.53 5.44 11.35
CA ASN A 113 -6.07 5.78 12.69
C ASN A 113 -5.05 4.82 13.29
N GLY A 114 -3.79 5.08 12.92
CA GLY A 114 -2.65 4.75 13.77
C GLY A 114 -1.34 4.77 13.00
N SER A 115 -1.36 4.38 11.72
CA SER A 115 -0.11 4.18 10.99
C SER A 115 0.55 5.52 10.67
N THR A 116 1.88 5.59 10.78
CA THR A 116 2.64 6.76 10.32
C THR A 116 2.94 6.60 8.84
N ILE A 117 2.54 7.58 8.03
CA ILE A 117 2.78 7.58 6.58
C ILE A 117 3.79 8.68 6.24
N THR A 118 4.84 8.33 5.53
CA THR A 118 5.87 9.27 5.06
C THR A 118 6.11 9.05 3.58
N ILE A 119 5.98 10.11 2.79
CA ILE A 119 6.12 10.08 1.35
C ILE A 119 7.16 11.12 0.97
N ALA A 120 8.19 10.72 0.24
CA ALA A 120 9.23 11.62 -0.24
C ALA A 120 9.60 11.28 -1.68
N TYR A 121 10.04 12.27 -2.44
CA TYR A 121 10.54 12.11 -3.80
C TYR A 121 9.61 11.30 -4.71
N SER A 122 8.30 11.37 -4.49
CA SER A 122 7.30 10.51 -5.14
C SER A 122 6.28 11.33 -5.91
N ASP A 123 5.63 10.68 -6.87
CA ASP A 123 4.55 11.22 -7.67
C ASP A 123 3.25 10.51 -7.28
N VAL A 124 2.28 11.25 -6.76
CA VAL A 124 1.00 10.72 -6.28
C VAL A 124 -0.10 11.54 -6.92
N GLU A 125 -1.00 10.87 -7.64
CA GLU A 125 -2.14 11.50 -8.29
C GLU A 125 -2.95 12.35 -7.31
N GLY A 126 -3.14 13.62 -7.64
CA GLY A 126 -3.82 14.60 -6.77
C GLY A 126 -2.91 15.26 -5.73
N GLY A 127 -1.60 14.97 -5.78
CA GLY A 127 -0.58 15.54 -4.92
C GLY A 127 -0.46 14.86 -3.55
N SER A 128 0.70 14.98 -2.93
CA SER A 128 0.93 14.50 -1.57
C SER A 128 1.98 15.34 -0.85
N PRO A 129 1.73 15.77 0.40
CA PRO A 129 2.73 16.49 1.18
C PRO A 129 3.96 15.62 1.42
N GLY A 130 5.14 16.25 1.40
CA GLY A 130 6.41 15.56 1.65
C GLY A 130 7.58 16.20 0.93
N GLU A 131 8.79 15.83 1.33
CA GLU A 131 10.01 16.37 0.73
C GLU A 131 10.17 15.86 -0.71
N GLY A 132 10.33 16.79 -1.66
CA GLY A 132 10.64 16.44 -3.05
C GLY A 132 9.52 15.73 -3.81
N ASN A 133 8.30 15.65 -3.26
CA ASN A 133 7.16 15.11 -3.98
C ASN A 133 6.75 16.03 -5.13
N ILE A 134 6.23 15.42 -6.19
CA ILE A 134 5.67 16.13 -7.33
C ILE A 134 4.16 16.23 -7.11
N ASP A 135 3.63 17.45 -7.20
CA ASP A 135 2.19 17.70 -7.22
C ASP A 135 1.73 17.76 -8.68
N ALA A 136 1.23 16.62 -9.20
CA ALA A 136 0.72 16.47 -10.56
C ALA A 136 -0.76 16.02 -10.58
#